data_AF-A0A8R7Q298-F1
#
_entry.id   AF-A0A8R7Q298-F1
#
_cell.length_a   1.000
_cell.length_b   1.000
_cell.length_c   1.000
_cell.angle_alpha   90.00
_cell.angle_beta   90.00
_cell.angle_gamma   90.00
#
_symmetry.space_group_name_H-M   'P 1'
#
loop_
_entity.id
_entity.type
_entity.pdbx_description
1 polymer ?
#
loop_
_entity_poly.entity_id
_entity_poly.type
_entity_poly.pdbx_seq_one_letter_code
_entity_poly.pdbx_strand_id
1 'polypeptide(L)'
;MTAAAAAAVTPHLAAVGTGSHHHHQPPHRPPVSISARPRARLVPVAAAAATPATDGVAPVPPHPRRSVVKRHTISVFVGDESGMINRIAGVFARRGYNIESLAVGLNKDKALFTIVVSGTEKILTQVVEQLYKLVNVIQVDDLSKEPQVERELMLIKLNVEPEQRLEVMGLVDIFRAKVVDLSDHTLTVEVTGDPGKIAAVQRNLSKFGIKEVARTGKIALRREKMGQTAPFWRFSVASYPDLELKMPSKSTLSTAKTTSGDSEESSQGDVYPVEPYESFSMNQILDAHWGAMTDSDPTGFCSHTLSILVNDSPGVLNVVTGVFARRGYNIQSLAVGPAEKTGTSRITTVVPGNDESIAKLVQQLYKLIDVYEVQDLTHLPFAARELMIIKVAGNTSARREILDIAEDVFRAKTVDVSGHTITLQLTGDLDKMVALQRLLEPYGICEIARTGRVALCRESGVDSKYLRGYSLPG
;
A
#
# COMPACT_ATOMS: atom_id res chain seq x y z
N MET A 1 43.99 -5.94 -41.58
CA MET A 1 45.41 -6.21 -41.22
C MET A 1 45.55 -6.17 -39.71
N THR A 2 46.64 -6.72 -39.15
CA THR A 2 47.04 -6.65 -37.73
C THR A 2 45.97 -6.96 -36.68
N ALA A 3 45.95 -8.20 -36.20
CA ALA A 3 45.28 -8.60 -34.96
C ALA A 3 46.31 -8.95 -33.88
N ALA A 4 45.97 -8.76 -32.61
CA ALA A 4 46.73 -9.21 -31.44
C ALA A 4 45.82 -9.16 -30.19
N ALA A 5 45.99 -9.98 -29.15
CA ALA A 5 46.55 -11.34 -29.07
C ALA A 5 45.98 -11.97 -27.77
N ALA A 6 45.74 -13.28 -27.76
CA ALA A 6 45.16 -13.96 -26.59
C ALA A 6 46.24 -14.38 -25.57
N ALA A 7 45.88 -14.39 -24.29
CA ALA A 7 46.68 -14.96 -23.21
C ALA A 7 45.80 -15.81 -22.27
N ALA A 8 45.93 -17.13 -22.35
CA ALA A 8 45.31 -18.09 -21.44
C ALA A 8 46.40 -18.78 -20.61
N VAL A 9 46.12 -19.09 -19.34
CA VAL A 9 47.11 -19.66 -18.42
C VAL A 9 46.54 -20.82 -17.61
N THR A 10 46.85 -22.04 -18.04
CA THR A 10 46.81 -23.27 -17.23
C THR A 10 47.78 -24.32 -17.78
N PRO A 11 48.73 -24.77 -16.96
CA PRO A 11 49.21 -26.17 -16.95
C PRO A 11 49.41 -26.69 -15.51
N HIS A 12 49.52 -27.99 -15.19
CA HIS A 12 49.23 -29.23 -15.92
C HIS A 12 48.83 -30.32 -14.90
N LEU A 13 48.24 -31.43 -15.36
CA LEU A 13 47.99 -32.63 -14.53
C LEU A 13 49.03 -33.74 -14.84
N ALA A 14 49.55 -34.43 -13.81
CA ALA A 14 50.20 -35.76 -13.86
C ALA A 14 50.62 -36.24 -12.43
N ALA A 15 50.91 -37.51 -12.13
CA ALA A 15 50.21 -38.77 -12.41
C ALA A 15 50.80 -39.93 -11.56
N VAL A 16 49.94 -40.78 -10.96
CA VAL A 16 50.09 -42.22 -10.58
C VAL A 16 51.44 -42.76 -10.01
N GLY A 17 51.42 -43.43 -8.84
CA GLY A 17 52.57 -44.25 -8.36
C GLY A 17 52.41 -45.02 -7.03
N THR A 18 51.95 -46.26 -7.11
CA THR A 18 51.94 -47.39 -6.12
C THR A 18 52.89 -47.40 -4.90
N GLY A 19 52.41 -47.88 -3.73
CA GLY A 19 53.22 -48.33 -2.56
C GLY A 19 52.36 -48.80 -1.36
N SER A 20 52.85 -49.68 -0.46
CA SER A 20 51.99 -50.35 0.55
C SER A 20 52.64 -50.80 1.89
N HIS A 21 51.77 -51.02 2.88
CA HIS A 21 51.89 -51.83 4.13
C HIS A 21 52.53 -51.29 5.46
N HIS A 22 51.70 -51.42 6.51
CA HIS A 22 51.94 -51.78 7.95
C HIS A 22 52.58 -50.85 9.02
N HIS A 23 51.70 -50.46 9.96
CA HIS A 23 51.78 -50.57 11.43
C HIS A 23 52.98 -49.98 12.22
N HIS A 24 52.68 -49.02 13.12
CA HIS A 24 52.56 -49.32 14.57
C HIS A 24 51.77 -48.23 15.34
N GLN A 25 51.70 -48.31 16.68
CA GLN A 25 50.69 -47.65 17.54
C GLN A 25 51.32 -46.96 18.79
N PRO A 26 50.78 -45.81 19.25
CA PRO A 26 50.91 -45.29 20.63
C PRO A 26 49.53 -45.15 21.36
N PRO A 27 49.47 -44.87 22.69
CA PRO A 27 48.51 -45.57 23.58
C PRO A 27 47.44 -44.73 24.34
N HIS A 28 46.74 -45.39 25.28
CA HIS A 28 45.43 -45.09 25.87
C HIS A 28 45.29 -43.94 26.90
N ARG A 29 44.03 -43.49 27.09
CA ARG A 29 43.43 -43.11 28.39
C ARG A 29 41.99 -43.69 28.53
N PRO A 30 41.42 -43.79 29.76
CA PRO A 30 40.29 -44.69 30.05
C PRO A 30 38.87 -44.04 30.04
N PRO A 31 37.79 -44.84 29.95
CA PRO A 31 36.40 -44.40 30.06
C PRO A 31 35.85 -44.41 31.51
N VAL A 32 34.73 -43.72 31.74
CA VAL A 32 33.95 -43.72 33.00
C VAL A 32 32.48 -44.10 32.71
N SER A 33 31.75 -44.54 33.74
CA SER A 33 30.63 -45.48 33.65
C SER A 33 29.22 -44.90 33.43
N ILE A 34 28.34 -45.77 32.93
CA ILE A 34 26.87 -45.61 32.91
C ILE A 34 26.27 -46.51 34.01
N SER A 35 25.28 -46.01 34.75
CA SER A 35 24.60 -46.76 35.83
C SER A 35 23.46 -47.66 35.32
N ALA A 36 23.12 -48.69 36.07
CA ALA A 36 22.35 -49.86 35.59
C ALA A 36 20.91 -49.98 36.15
N ARG A 37 20.07 -50.75 35.43
CA ARG A 37 18.74 -51.22 35.88
C ARG A 37 18.84 -52.52 36.70
N PRO A 38 18.03 -52.72 37.76
CA PRO A 38 17.54 -54.06 38.16
C PRO A 38 16.29 -54.42 37.32
N ARG A 39 16.24 -55.53 36.57
CA ARG A 39 16.12 -56.97 36.92
C ARG A 39 14.72 -57.43 37.35
N ALA A 40 14.19 -58.40 36.62
CA ALA A 40 12.86 -59.01 36.79
C ALA A 40 12.88 -60.32 37.59
N ARG A 41 11.71 -60.86 37.95
CA ARG A 41 11.52 -62.15 38.65
C ARG A 41 10.27 -62.89 38.13
N LEU A 42 10.28 -64.22 38.22
CA LEU A 42 9.31 -65.17 37.62
C LEU A 42 9.27 -66.47 38.47
N VAL A 43 8.27 -67.38 38.38
CA VAL A 43 6.93 -67.31 37.73
C VAL A 43 5.86 -67.19 38.87
N PRO A 44 4.80 -68.01 39.15
CA PRO A 44 4.09 -69.11 38.45
C PRO A 44 2.72 -68.66 37.86
N VAL A 45 1.83 -69.61 37.52
CA VAL A 45 0.54 -69.41 36.83
C VAL A 45 -0.55 -70.32 37.41
N ALA A 46 -1.79 -69.83 37.63
CA ALA A 46 -3.06 -70.57 37.44
C ALA A 46 -4.35 -69.77 37.80
N ALA A 47 -5.46 -70.22 37.23
CA ALA A 47 -6.87 -70.11 37.69
C ALA A 47 -7.59 -68.74 37.70
N ALA A 48 -8.67 -68.68 36.90
CA ALA A 48 -9.54 -67.53 36.65
C ALA A 48 -10.63 -67.28 37.73
N ALA A 49 -11.12 -66.04 37.75
CA ALA A 49 -12.51 -65.69 38.05
C ALA A 49 -12.89 -64.42 37.25
N ALA A 50 -14.15 -64.27 36.86
CA ALA A 50 -14.60 -63.17 36.00
C ALA A 50 -15.74 -62.36 36.64
N THR A 51 -15.72 -61.04 36.46
CA THR A 51 -16.85 -60.13 36.72
C THR A 51 -16.91 -59.09 35.59
N PRO A 52 -18.09 -58.81 35.01
CA PRO A 52 -18.23 -57.79 33.98
C PRO A 52 -18.37 -56.39 34.59
N ALA A 53 -17.56 -55.45 34.13
CA ALA A 53 -17.71 -54.03 34.41
C ALA A 53 -17.89 -53.29 33.08
N THR A 54 -18.95 -52.48 32.99
CA THR A 54 -19.43 -51.81 31.76
C THR A 54 -18.39 -50.91 31.09
N ASP A 55 -18.31 -50.96 29.75
CA ASP A 55 -17.55 -50.02 28.92
C ASP A 55 -18.12 -48.58 29.01
N GLY A 56 -17.68 -47.85 30.03
CA GLY A 56 -17.91 -46.42 30.16
C GLY A 56 -16.80 -45.63 29.44
N VAL A 57 -16.96 -45.35 28.15
CA VAL A 57 -16.05 -44.46 27.41
C VAL A 57 -16.21 -43.03 27.93
N ALA A 58 -15.39 -42.67 28.92
CA ALA A 58 -15.37 -41.33 29.48
C ALA A 58 -15.00 -40.31 28.38
N PRO A 59 -15.76 -39.20 28.23
CA PRO A 59 -15.47 -38.22 27.19
C PRO A 59 -14.12 -37.55 27.49
N VAL A 60 -13.18 -37.66 26.56
CA VAL A 60 -11.85 -37.03 26.66
C VAL A 60 -12.04 -35.52 26.86
N PRO A 61 -11.46 -34.92 27.93
CA PRO A 61 -11.71 -33.52 28.23
C PRO A 61 -11.24 -32.62 27.08
N PRO A 62 -12.06 -31.63 26.68
CA PRO A 62 -11.77 -30.78 25.52
C PRO A 62 -10.44 -30.06 25.76
N HIS A 63 -9.47 -30.36 24.90
CA HIS A 63 -8.12 -29.82 25.02
C HIS A 63 -8.18 -28.28 24.98
N PRO A 64 -7.37 -27.56 25.78
CA PRO A 64 -7.42 -26.11 25.84
C PRO A 64 -7.19 -25.54 24.43
N ARG A 65 -8.20 -24.83 23.91
CA ARG A 65 -8.20 -24.29 22.55
C ARG A 65 -6.96 -23.42 22.35
N ARG A 66 -5.95 -23.94 21.62
CA ARG A 66 -4.77 -23.15 21.23
C ARG A 66 -5.26 -21.87 20.57
N SER A 67 -4.77 -20.72 21.03
CA SER A 67 -5.12 -19.43 20.46
C SER A 67 -4.64 -19.37 19.01
N VAL A 68 -5.57 -19.52 18.08
CA VAL A 68 -5.29 -19.55 16.64
C VAL A 68 -4.73 -18.20 16.21
N VAL A 69 -3.60 -18.21 15.52
CA VAL A 69 -3.03 -17.02 14.87
C VAL A 69 -3.89 -16.68 13.65
N LYS A 70 -4.31 -15.42 13.55
CA LYS A 70 -5.11 -14.87 12.46
C LYS A 70 -4.45 -13.60 11.94
N ARG A 71 -4.82 -13.18 10.73
CA ARG A 71 -4.59 -11.81 10.27
C ARG A 71 -5.63 -10.90 10.90
N HIS A 72 -5.19 -9.72 11.30
CA HIS A 72 -6.02 -8.64 11.79
C HIS A 72 -5.76 -7.38 10.96
N THR A 73 -6.83 -6.78 10.42
CA THR A 73 -6.82 -5.51 9.70
C THR A 73 -7.25 -4.42 10.68
N ILE A 74 -6.31 -3.58 11.10
CA ILE A 74 -6.51 -2.48 12.04
C ILE A 74 -6.59 -1.17 11.26
N SER A 75 -7.61 -0.36 11.54
CA SER A 75 -7.68 1.04 11.09
C SER A 75 -7.25 1.96 12.24
N VAL A 76 -6.39 2.93 11.98
CA VAL A 76 -5.92 3.91 12.97
C VAL A 76 -6.09 5.31 12.41
N PHE A 77 -7.01 6.08 12.99
CA PHE A 77 -7.20 7.49 12.70
C PHE A 77 -6.29 8.34 13.60
N VAL A 78 -5.52 9.23 12.99
CA VAL A 78 -4.45 9.99 13.65
C VAL A 78 -4.53 11.46 13.23
N GLY A 79 -4.32 12.40 14.15
CA GLY A 79 -4.02 13.79 13.79
C GLY A 79 -2.61 13.89 13.20
N ASP A 80 -2.44 14.59 12.08
CA ASP A 80 -1.14 14.60 11.40
C ASP A 80 -0.06 15.32 12.23
N GLU A 81 1.11 14.69 12.34
CA GLU A 81 2.29 15.27 12.99
C GLU A 81 3.56 14.54 12.50
N SER A 82 4.64 15.32 12.35
CA SER A 82 5.92 14.81 11.86
C SER A 82 6.41 13.59 12.65
N GLY A 83 6.72 12.52 11.92
CA GLY A 83 7.22 11.26 12.47
C GLY A 83 6.16 10.32 13.07
N MET A 84 4.85 10.61 12.98
CA MET A 84 3.80 9.67 13.45
C MET A 84 3.92 8.27 12.83
N ILE A 85 4.31 8.17 11.56
CA ILE A 85 4.62 6.90 10.87
C ILE A 85 5.65 6.08 11.68
N ASN A 86 6.75 6.70 12.08
CA ASN A 86 7.81 6.04 12.84
C ASN A 86 7.38 5.70 14.27
N ARG A 87 6.59 6.57 14.92
CA ARG A 87 6.01 6.29 16.25
C ARG A 87 5.10 5.06 16.22
N ILE A 88 4.25 4.94 15.20
CA ILE A 88 3.34 3.81 14.99
C ILE A 88 4.14 2.54 14.67
N ALA A 89 5.08 2.57 13.71
CA ALA A 89 5.95 1.43 13.40
C ALA A 89 6.69 0.92 14.67
N GLY A 90 7.12 1.84 15.54
CA GLY A 90 7.72 1.54 16.83
C GLY A 90 6.81 0.89 17.88
N VAL A 91 5.49 0.91 17.73
CA VAL A 91 4.56 0.14 18.61
C VAL A 91 4.60 -1.36 18.30
N PHE A 92 4.77 -1.72 17.02
CA PHE A 92 4.89 -3.10 16.54
C PHE A 92 6.32 -3.65 16.69
N ALA A 93 7.32 -2.88 16.25
CA ALA A 93 8.72 -3.28 16.27
C ALA A 93 9.22 -3.62 17.68
N ARG A 94 8.88 -2.82 18.70
CA ARG A 94 9.24 -3.06 20.11
C ARG A 94 8.66 -4.36 20.70
N ARG A 95 7.77 -5.05 19.99
CA ARG A 95 7.13 -6.32 20.42
C ARG A 95 7.43 -7.49 19.48
N GLY A 96 8.27 -7.28 18.45
CA GLY A 96 8.57 -8.30 17.44
C GLY A 96 7.37 -8.68 16.56
N TYR A 97 6.32 -7.86 16.51
CA TYR A 97 5.18 -8.11 15.62
C TYR A 97 5.54 -7.68 14.20
N ASN A 98 5.50 -8.61 13.23
CA ASN A 98 5.69 -8.22 11.84
C ASN A 98 4.43 -7.54 11.28
N ILE A 99 4.64 -6.49 10.49
CA ILE A 99 3.57 -5.80 9.77
C ILE A 99 3.53 -6.40 8.36
N GLU A 100 2.47 -7.15 8.06
CA GLU A 100 2.27 -7.82 6.77
C GLU A 100 1.97 -6.81 5.65
N SER A 101 1.36 -5.68 6.00
CA SER A 101 1.15 -4.56 5.08
C SER A 101 0.91 -3.27 5.86
N LEU A 102 1.46 -2.14 5.38
CA LEU A 102 1.13 -0.80 5.86
C LEU A 102 0.68 0.09 4.70
N ALA A 103 -0.52 0.63 4.78
CA ALA A 103 -0.98 1.74 3.97
C ALA A 103 -1.14 2.99 4.86
N VAL A 104 -0.66 4.13 4.37
CA VAL A 104 -0.81 5.44 5.02
C VAL A 104 -1.50 6.38 4.05
N GLY A 105 -2.75 6.75 4.34
CA GLY A 105 -3.49 7.76 3.61
C GLY A 105 -3.43 9.10 4.34
N LEU A 106 -2.64 10.03 3.84
CA LEU A 106 -2.61 11.41 4.35
C LEU A 106 -3.80 12.22 3.80
N ASN A 107 -4.32 13.10 4.66
CA ASN A 107 -5.34 14.10 4.38
C ASN A 107 -5.01 15.34 5.25
N LYS A 108 -5.56 16.52 4.93
CA LYS A 108 -5.00 17.84 5.32
C LYS A 108 -4.50 17.95 6.77
N ASP A 109 -5.30 17.51 7.74
CA ASP A 109 -4.98 17.55 9.18
C ASP A 109 -4.92 16.15 9.82
N LYS A 110 -5.04 15.06 9.03
CA LYS A 110 -5.33 13.70 9.51
C LYS A 110 -4.69 12.62 8.65
N ALA A 111 -4.08 11.63 9.29
CA ALA A 111 -3.59 10.42 8.65
C ALA A 111 -4.45 9.21 9.02
N LEU A 112 -4.83 8.41 8.02
CA LEU A 112 -5.46 7.10 8.20
C LEU A 112 -4.44 6.00 7.90
N PHE A 113 -4.11 5.20 8.90
CA PHE A 113 -3.24 4.03 8.74
C PHE A 113 -4.11 2.77 8.67
N THR A 114 -4.01 2.01 7.58
CA THR A 114 -4.51 0.62 7.55
C THR A 114 -3.32 -0.31 7.74
N ILE A 115 -3.37 -1.11 8.81
CA ILE A 115 -2.27 -1.96 9.27
C ILE A 115 -2.73 -3.41 9.29
N VAL A 116 -2.03 -4.29 8.59
CA VAL A 116 -2.30 -5.74 8.61
C VAL A 116 -1.22 -6.43 9.44
N VAL A 117 -1.63 -7.17 10.47
CA VAL A 117 -0.72 -7.95 11.33
C VAL A 117 -1.23 -9.37 11.53
N SER A 118 -0.32 -10.34 11.55
CA SER A 118 -0.61 -11.72 11.93
C SER A 118 -0.33 -11.93 13.42
N GLY A 119 -1.35 -12.32 14.20
CA GLY A 119 -1.25 -12.43 15.66
C GLY A 119 -2.38 -13.24 16.28
N THR A 120 -2.43 -13.29 17.61
CA THR A 120 -3.61 -13.80 18.35
C THR A 120 -4.48 -12.63 18.80
N GLU A 121 -5.75 -12.88 19.14
CA GLU A 121 -6.65 -11.82 19.66
C GLU A 121 -6.04 -11.08 20.86
N LYS A 122 -5.25 -11.76 21.72
CA LYS A 122 -4.52 -11.13 22.84
C LYS A 122 -3.43 -10.16 22.39
N ILE A 123 -2.71 -10.50 21.31
CA ILE A 123 -1.72 -9.64 20.68
C ILE A 123 -2.41 -8.42 20.05
N LEU A 124 -3.57 -8.62 19.39
CA LEU A 124 -4.36 -7.51 18.85
C LEU A 124 -4.79 -6.53 19.96
N THR A 125 -5.38 -7.01 21.07
CA THR A 125 -5.76 -6.14 22.20
C THR A 125 -4.55 -5.36 22.72
N GLN A 126 -3.40 -6.02 22.89
CA GLN A 126 -2.16 -5.36 23.32
C GLN A 126 -1.61 -4.35 22.31
N VAL A 127 -1.82 -4.53 21.00
CA VAL A 127 -1.49 -3.51 20.00
C VAL A 127 -2.41 -2.30 20.14
N VAL A 128 -3.72 -2.52 20.17
CA VAL A 128 -4.75 -1.47 20.23
C VAL A 128 -4.59 -0.60 21.48
N GLU A 129 -4.43 -1.21 22.66
CA GLU A 129 -4.12 -0.52 23.92
C GLU A 129 -2.87 0.37 23.90
N GLN A 130 -1.95 0.13 22.96
CA GLN A 130 -0.64 0.78 22.90
C GLN A 130 -0.56 1.79 21.75
N LEU A 131 -1.44 1.68 20.76
CA LEU A 131 -1.77 2.75 19.82
C LEU A 131 -2.53 3.88 20.52
N TYR A 132 -3.53 3.55 21.36
CA TYR A 132 -4.25 4.52 22.21
C TYR A 132 -3.38 5.22 23.28
N LYS A 133 -2.09 4.87 23.41
CA LYS A 133 -1.10 5.57 24.27
C LYS A 133 -0.26 6.59 23.49
N LEU A 134 -0.47 6.72 22.18
CA LEU A 134 0.12 7.79 21.36
C LEU A 134 -0.86 8.97 21.36
N VAL A 135 -0.38 10.16 21.75
CA VAL A 135 -1.20 11.36 22.01
C VAL A 135 -2.15 11.72 20.85
N ASN A 136 -1.71 11.52 19.60
CA ASN A 136 -2.45 11.96 18.41
C ASN A 136 -3.35 10.87 17.81
N VAL A 137 -3.42 9.67 18.40
CA VAL A 137 -4.32 8.60 17.91
C VAL A 137 -5.74 8.89 18.39
N ILE A 138 -6.60 9.21 17.43
CA ILE A 138 -7.99 9.63 17.66
C ILE A 138 -8.88 8.38 17.87
N GLN A 139 -8.71 7.36 17.04
CA GLN A 139 -9.53 6.15 17.03
C GLN A 139 -8.74 4.96 16.46
N VAL A 140 -9.01 3.77 17.00
CA VAL A 140 -8.47 2.48 16.54
C VAL A 140 -9.62 1.48 16.39
N ASP A 141 -9.84 0.97 15.17
CA ASP A 141 -10.89 0.00 14.83
C ASP A 141 -10.29 -1.34 14.37
N ASP A 142 -10.93 -2.45 14.77
CA ASP A 142 -10.63 -3.80 14.25
C ASP A 142 -11.63 -4.18 13.15
N LEU A 143 -11.27 -3.94 11.90
CA LEU A 143 -12.13 -4.21 10.73
C LEU A 143 -12.25 -5.72 10.43
N SER A 144 -11.39 -6.55 11.03
CA SER A 144 -11.29 -8.00 10.77
C SER A 144 -12.57 -8.80 11.05
N LYS A 145 -13.51 -8.21 11.78
CA LYS A 145 -14.75 -8.86 12.26
C LYS A 145 -16.00 -8.34 11.54
N GLU A 146 -15.84 -7.47 10.55
CA GLU A 146 -16.94 -6.74 9.90
C GLU A 146 -16.97 -6.95 8.38
N PRO A 147 -18.12 -6.77 7.71
CA PRO A 147 -18.18 -6.64 6.26
C PRO A 147 -17.37 -5.41 5.81
N GLN A 148 -16.41 -5.59 4.90
CA GLN A 148 -15.50 -4.53 4.45
C GLN A 148 -15.21 -4.60 2.94
N VAL A 149 -14.74 -3.50 2.38
CA VAL A 149 -14.13 -3.42 1.05
C VAL A 149 -12.63 -3.35 1.23
N GLU A 150 -11.93 -4.48 1.13
CA GLU A 150 -10.46 -4.50 1.07
C GLU A 150 -9.98 -4.23 -0.37
N ARG A 151 -8.96 -3.37 -0.53
CA ARG A 151 -8.23 -3.20 -1.79
C ARG A 151 -6.72 -3.06 -1.61
N GLU A 152 -6.01 -3.54 -2.61
CA GLU A 152 -4.58 -3.40 -2.82
C GLU A 152 -4.31 -3.04 -4.29
N LEU A 153 -3.19 -2.35 -4.52
CA LEU A 153 -2.66 -1.99 -5.83
C LEU A 153 -1.27 -2.63 -5.98
N MET A 154 -1.01 -3.21 -7.14
CA MET A 154 0.29 -3.79 -7.51
C MET A 154 0.68 -3.32 -8.89
N LEU A 155 1.91 -2.81 -9.01
CA LEU A 155 2.65 -2.72 -10.25
C LEU A 155 3.55 -3.97 -10.35
N ILE A 156 3.47 -4.68 -11.47
CA ILE A 156 4.24 -5.90 -11.72
C ILE A 156 4.90 -5.81 -13.09
N LYS A 157 6.24 -5.88 -13.13
CA LYS A 157 7.06 -5.86 -14.34
C LYS A 157 7.49 -7.28 -14.69
N LEU A 158 7.24 -7.67 -15.92
CA LEU A 158 7.50 -9.00 -16.47
C LEU A 158 8.55 -8.93 -17.58
N ASN A 159 9.31 -10.01 -17.80
CA ASN A 159 10.21 -10.17 -18.95
C ASN A 159 9.48 -10.92 -20.08
N VAL A 160 8.78 -10.19 -20.95
CA VAL A 160 7.85 -10.75 -21.94
C VAL A 160 8.40 -10.57 -23.34
N GLU A 161 8.88 -11.67 -23.92
CA GLU A 161 9.31 -11.73 -25.32
C GLU A 161 8.12 -11.51 -26.27
N PRO A 162 8.33 -10.99 -27.50
CA PRO A 162 7.26 -10.63 -28.44
C PRO A 162 6.18 -11.70 -28.65
N GLU A 163 6.57 -12.97 -28.71
CA GLU A 163 5.70 -14.13 -28.95
C GLU A 163 4.73 -14.38 -27.78
N GLN A 164 5.14 -14.04 -26.56
CA GLN A 164 4.34 -14.26 -25.35
C GLN A 164 3.38 -13.11 -25.04
N ARG A 165 3.57 -11.94 -25.68
CA ARG A 165 2.78 -10.72 -25.38
C ARG A 165 1.27 -10.95 -25.48
N LEU A 166 0.78 -11.67 -26.49
CA LEU A 166 -0.65 -11.93 -26.69
C LEU A 166 -1.26 -12.75 -25.54
N GLU A 167 -0.53 -13.73 -25.00
CA GLU A 167 -1.00 -14.51 -23.84
C GLU A 167 -1.05 -13.65 -22.57
N VAL A 168 -0.04 -12.80 -22.36
CA VAL A 168 0.00 -11.86 -21.23
C VAL A 168 -1.14 -10.85 -21.31
N MET A 169 -1.43 -10.28 -22.49
CA MET A 169 -2.56 -9.35 -22.67
C MET A 169 -3.89 -10.02 -22.32
N GLY A 170 -4.13 -11.25 -22.79
CA GLY A 170 -5.34 -12.01 -22.45
C GLY A 170 -5.52 -12.20 -20.94
N LEU A 171 -4.43 -12.45 -20.20
CA LEU A 171 -4.47 -12.52 -18.73
C LEU A 171 -4.71 -11.14 -18.08
N VAL A 172 -4.12 -10.06 -18.60
CA VAL A 172 -4.37 -8.68 -18.13
C VAL A 172 -5.85 -8.33 -18.25
N ASP A 173 -6.49 -8.66 -19.38
CA ASP A 173 -7.90 -8.40 -19.63
C ASP A 173 -8.83 -9.25 -18.75
N ILE A 174 -8.55 -10.56 -18.63
CA ILE A 174 -9.29 -11.48 -17.72
C ILE A 174 -9.30 -10.94 -16.28
N PHE A 175 -8.15 -10.47 -15.80
CA PHE A 175 -8.03 -9.87 -14.47
C PHE A 175 -8.45 -8.39 -14.40
N ARG A 176 -8.93 -7.78 -15.51
CA ARG A 176 -9.35 -6.36 -15.60
C ARG A 176 -8.28 -5.40 -15.06
N ALA A 177 -7.03 -5.74 -15.32
CA ALA A 177 -5.83 -4.96 -15.04
C ALA A 177 -5.58 -3.96 -16.19
N LYS A 178 -4.43 -3.28 -16.22
CA LYS A 178 -4.02 -2.39 -17.32
C LYS A 178 -2.53 -2.51 -17.58
N VAL A 179 -2.09 -2.36 -18.83
CA VAL A 179 -0.67 -2.11 -19.12
C VAL A 179 -0.35 -0.64 -18.85
N VAL A 180 0.78 -0.35 -18.22
CA VAL A 180 1.26 1.02 -17.90
C VAL A 180 2.64 1.35 -18.46
N ASP A 181 3.35 0.32 -18.94
CA ASP A 181 4.58 0.41 -19.70
C ASP A 181 4.73 -0.82 -20.61
N LEU A 182 5.27 -0.63 -21.81
CA LEU A 182 5.58 -1.69 -22.77
C LEU A 182 6.89 -1.32 -23.48
N SER A 183 7.83 -2.26 -23.48
CA SER A 183 9.13 -2.18 -24.16
C SER A 183 9.40 -3.51 -24.88
N ASP A 184 10.58 -3.66 -25.51
CA ASP A 184 10.84 -4.77 -26.42
C ASP A 184 10.86 -6.15 -25.75
N HIS A 185 11.42 -6.24 -24.54
CA HIS A 185 11.51 -7.49 -23.77
C HIS A 185 10.78 -7.43 -22.42
N THR A 186 10.03 -6.36 -22.14
CA THR A 186 9.39 -6.15 -20.83
C THR A 186 8.04 -5.46 -20.91
N LEU A 187 7.14 -5.84 -20.00
CA LEU A 187 5.78 -5.33 -19.91
C LEU A 187 5.42 -5.08 -18.44
N THR A 188 4.90 -3.89 -18.11
CA THR A 188 4.48 -3.53 -16.74
C THR A 188 2.97 -3.40 -16.63
N VAL A 189 2.38 -4.12 -15.68
CA VAL A 189 0.92 -4.17 -15.44
C VAL A 189 0.55 -3.47 -14.14
N GLU A 190 -0.46 -2.60 -14.20
CA GLU A 190 -1.23 -2.08 -13.05
C GLU A 190 -2.38 -3.03 -12.73
N VAL A 191 -2.38 -3.58 -11.53
CA VAL A 191 -3.40 -4.49 -11.00
C VAL A 191 -4.03 -3.85 -9.76
N THR A 192 -5.36 -3.87 -9.68
CA THR A 192 -6.08 -3.48 -8.45
C THR A 192 -7.15 -4.52 -8.13
N GLY A 193 -7.29 -4.86 -6.85
CA GLY A 193 -8.18 -5.92 -6.40
C GLY A 193 -8.17 -6.12 -4.89
N ASP A 194 -8.91 -7.11 -4.42
CA ASP A 194 -8.72 -7.72 -3.11
C ASP A 194 -7.40 -8.53 -3.05
N PRO A 195 -6.91 -8.92 -1.85
CA PRO A 195 -5.63 -9.62 -1.71
C PRO A 195 -5.60 -11.00 -2.39
N GLY A 196 -6.76 -11.66 -2.52
CA GLY A 196 -6.89 -12.95 -3.22
C GLY A 196 -6.69 -12.79 -4.72
N LYS A 197 -7.29 -11.75 -5.33
CA LYS A 197 -7.06 -11.39 -6.73
C LYS A 197 -5.61 -10.98 -6.98
N ILE A 198 -4.97 -10.18 -6.12
CA ILE A 198 -3.55 -9.81 -6.29
C ILE A 198 -2.65 -11.07 -6.28
N ALA A 199 -2.85 -11.97 -5.30
CA ALA A 199 -2.11 -13.23 -5.23
C ALA A 199 -2.38 -14.17 -6.42
N ALA A 200 -3.61 -14.19 -6.94
CA ALA A 200 -3.95 -14.95 -8.14
C ALA A 200 -3.24 -14.41 -9.39
N VAL A 201 -3.17 -13.09 -9.56
CA VAL A 201 -2.45 -12.46 -10.68
C VAL A 201 -0.95 -12.73 -10.58
N GLN A 202 -0.34 -12.53 -9.41
CA GLN A 202 1.09 -12.82 -9.20
C GLN A 202 1.43 -14.29 -9.49
N ARG A 203 0.54 -15.24 -9.13
CA ARG A 203 0.70 -16.67 -9.44
C ARG A 203 0.53 -17.01 -10.93
N ASN A 204 -0.36 -16.34 -11.66
CA ASN A 204 -0.57 -16.62 -13.08
C ASN A 204 0.49 -15.98 -13.98
N LEU A 205 1.06 -14.84 -13.56
CA LEU A 205 2.10 -14.12 -14.30
C LEU A 205 3.53 -14.58 -13.98
N SER A 206 3.75 -15.34 -12.90
CA SER A 206 5.08 -15.82 -12.51
C SER A 206 5.79 -16.64 -13.58
N LYS A 207 5.04 -17.35 -14.44
CA LYS A 207 5.56 -18.16 -15.54
C LYS A 207 6.27 -17.37 -16.64
N PHE A 208 6.04 -16.05 -16.74
CA PHE A 208 6.68 -15.15 -17.70
C PHE A 208 7.91 -14.44 -17.12
N GLY A 209 8.41 -14.83 -15.94
CA GLY A 209 9.55 -14.18 -15.29
C GLY A 209 9.19 -12.80 -14.74
N ILE A 210 8.92 -12.73 -13.44
CA ILE A 210 8.70 -11.46 -12.75
C ILE A 210 10.06 -10.77 -12.55
N LYS A 211 10.27 -9.63 -13.21
CA LYS A 211 11.47 -8.80 -13.08
C LYS A 211 11.41 -7.93 -11.82
N GLU A 212 10.23 -7.37 -11.50
CA GLU A 212 10.08 -6.39 -10.41
C GLU A 212 8.63 -6.31 -9.90
N VAL A 213 8.43 -6.11 -8.58
CA VAL A 213 7.11 -5.85 -7.98
C VAL A 213 7.16 -4.65 -7.04
N ALA A 214 6.22 -3.72 -7.22
CA ALA A 214 5.89 -2.69 -6.23
C ALA A 214 4.40 -2.81 -5.86
N ARG A 215 4.12 -3.16 -4.60
CA ARG A 215 2.77 -3.43 -4.08
C ARG A 215 2.47 -2.51 -2.91
N THR A 216 1.28 -1.94 -2.87
CA THR A 216 0.82 -1.12 -1.75
C THR A 216 0.54 -1.97 -0.53
N GLY A 217 0.51 -1.34 0.65
CA GLY A 217 -0.27 -1.87 1.74
C GLY A 217 -1.74 -2.00 1.34
N LYS A 218 -2.46 -2.87 2.05
CA LYS A 218 -3.91 -3.00 1.96
C LYS A 218 -4.59 -1.77 2.59
N ILE A 219 -5.56 -1.21 1.90
CA ILE A 219 -6.57 -0.31 2.49
C ILE A 219 -7.91 -1.04 2.62
N ALA A 220 -8.70 -0.65 3.63
CA ALA A 220 -10.02 -1.22 3.85
C ALA A 220 -11.00 -0.18 4.41
N LEU A 221 -12.23 -0.15 3.87
CA LEU A 221 -13.36 0.59 4.46
C LEU A 221 -14.46 -0.38 4.89
N ARG A 222 -15.16 -0.07 5.99
CA ARG A 222 -16.37 -0.80 6.42
C ARG A 222 -17.46 -0.71 5.35
N ARG A 223 -18.15 -1.81 5.03
CA ARG A 223 -19.40 -1.79 4.25
C ARG A 223 -20.59 -1.52 5.18
N GLU A 224 -21.57 -0.78 4.68
CA GLU A 224 -22.86 -0.70 5.36
C GLU A 224 -23.60 -2.04 5.28
N LYS A 225 -24.29 -2.44 6.35
CA LYS A 225 -25.14 -3.64 6.32
C LYS A 225 -26.44 -3.30 5.61
N MET A 226 -26.76 -4.03 4.55
CA MET A 226 -28.00 -3.84 3.77
C MET A 226 -29.23 -3.86 4.70
N GLY A 227 -30.03 -2.80 4.66
CA GLY A 227 -31.21 -2.64 5.54
C GLY A 227 -30.94 -2.04 6.92
N GLN A 228 -29.70 -1.64 7.27
CA GLN A 228 -29.44 -0.82 8.45
C GLN A 228 -29.44 0.67 8.10
N THR A 229 -30.23 1.47 8.83
CA THR A 229 -30.05 2.92 8.88
C THR A 229 -28.68 3.20 9.49
N ALA A 230 -27.77 3.82 8.73
CA ALA A 230 -26.37 4.02 9.12
C ALA A 230 -26.26 4.79 10.46
N PRO A 231 -25.90 4.13 11.59
CA PRO A 231 -26.13 4.69 12.92
C PRO A 231 -25.03 5.64 13.40
N PHE A 232 -23.92 5.74 12.65
CA PHE A 232 -22.80 6.61 12.99
C PHE A 232 -23.04 8.07 12.59
N TRP A 233 -24.04 8.34 11.74
CA TRP A 233 -24.42 9.69 11.35
C TRP A 233 -25.22 10.39 12.46
N ARG A 234 -24.49 11.05 13.38
CA ARG A 234 -25.00 12.26 14.08
C ARG A 234 -25.10 13.48 13.16
N PHE A 235 -24.84 13.28 11.86
CA PHE A 235 -24.91 14.27 10.80
C PHE A 235 -26.24 14.04 10.07
N SER A 236 -27.24 14.87 10.35
CA SER A 236 -28.52 14.82 9.64
C SER A 236 -28.30 15.20 8.17
N VAL A 237 -29.20 14.76 7.28
CA VAL A 237 -29.29 15.31 5.91
C VAL A 237 -29.45 16.84 5.96
N ALA A 238 -30.09 17.37 7.01
CA ALA A 238 -30.20 18.79 7.32
C ALA A 238 -28.87 19.51 7.66
N SER A 239 -27.72 18.84 7.57
CA SER A 239 -26.40 19.50 7.69
C SER A 239 -26.00 20.27 6.42
N TYR A 240 -26.69 20.03 5.30
CA TYR A 240 -26.57 20.76 4.03
C TYR A 240 -27.96 21.16 3.53
N PRO A 241 -28.56 22.26 4.05
CA PRO A 241 -29.89 22.71 3.63
C PRO A 241 -29.94 23.11 2.15
N ASP A 242 -28.80 23.50 1.58
CA ASP A 242 -28.70 24.02 0.20
C ASP A 242 -28.93 22.95 -0.88
N LEU A 243 -28.93 21.66 -0.50
CA LEU A 243 -29.24 20.54 -1.41
C LEU A 243 -30.75 20.36 -1.68
N GLU A 244 -31.64 21.15 -1.06
CA GLU A 244 -33.08 21.23 -1.42
C GLU A 244 -33.43 22.38 -2.39
N LEU A 245 -32.44 22.97 -3.07
CA LEU A 245 -32.70 24.01 -4.07
C LEU A 245 -33.35 23.46 -5.35
N LYS A 246 -34.66 23.75 -5.48
CA LYS A 246 -35.48 23.52 -6.69
C LYS A 246 -34.76 23.98 -7.96
N MET A 247 -34.71 23.10 -8.96
CA MET A 247 -34.39 23.50 -10.34
C MET A 247 -35.43 24.52 -10.86
N PRO A 248 -35.02 25.62 -11.49
CA PRO A 248 -35.95 26.57 -12.11
C PRO A 248 -36.61 25.97 -13.36
N SER A 249 -37.92 25.80 -13.32
CA SER A 249 -38.72 25.30 -14.45
C SER A 249 -39.00 26.39 -15.49
N LYS A 250 -39.12 26.01 -16.76
CA LYS A 250 -39.42 26.93 -17.87
C LYS A 250 -40.91 27.34 -17.87
N SER A 251 -41.20 28.65 -17.82
CA SER A 251 -42.41 29.36 -18.30
C SER A 251 -42.49 30.74 -17.60
N THR A 252 -43.10 31.82 -18.11
CA THR A 252 -43.52 32.30 -19.45
C THR A 252 -43.72 33.84 -19.34
N LEU A 253 -43.90 34.57 -20.44
CA LEU A 253 -44.17 36.02 -20.41
C LEU A 253 -45.45 36.41 -19.64
N SER A 254 -45.43 37.56 -18.97
CA SER A 254 -46.59 38.46 -18.81
C SER A 254 -46.11 39.92 -18.60
N THR A 255 -47.01 40.92 -18.67
CA THR A 255 -46.62 42.31 -19.05
C THR A 255 -47.29 43.42 -18.22
N ALA A 256 -46.48 44.31 -17.61
CA ALA A 256 -46.75 45.72 -17.28
C ALA A 256 -45.39 46.37 -16.89
N LYS A 257 -44.92 47.52 -17.42
CA LYS A 257 -45.41 48.91 -17.36
C LYS A 257 -45.53 49.51 -15.95
N THR A 258 -45.08 50.74 -15.62
CA THR A 258 -44.10 51.69 -16.21
C THR A 258 -43.85 52.80 -15.17
N THR A 259 -42.60 53.21 -14.92
CA THR A 259 -42.23 54.58 -14.49
C THR A 259 -40.78 54.88 -14.88
N SER A 260 -40.48 56.15 -15.17
CA SER A 260 -39.26 56.64 -15.83
C SER A 260 -38.15 57.10 -14.86
N GLY A 261 -36.91 57.13 -15.36
CA GLY A 261 -35.74 57.73 -14.72
C GLY A 261 -34.50 57.53 -15.59
N ASP A 262 -34.16 58.54 -16.39
CA ASP A 262 -33.17 58.41 -17.47
C ASP A 262 -31.73 58.68 -17.03
N SER A 263 -30.80 57.86 -17.51
CA SER A 263 -29.40 58.25 -17.79
C SER A 263 -28.73 57.16 -18.63
N GLU A 264 -28.37 57.49 -19.89
CA GLU A 264 -27.54 56.64 -20.75
C GLU A 264 -26.06 56.89 -20.45
N GLU A 265 -25.21 55.84 -20.47
CA GLU A 265 -24.02 55.83 -21.34
C GLU A 265 -23.25 54.49 -21.35
N SER A 266 -22.74 54.16 -22.55
CA SER A 266 -21.65 53.20 -22.83
C SER A 266 -21.88 51.70 -22.55
N SER A 267 -21.45 50.87 -23.51
CA SER A 267 -21.41 49.42 -23.41
C SER A 267 -19.97 48.93 -23.25
N GLN A 268 -19.67 48.19 -22.19
CA GLN A 268 -18.43 47.42 -22.09
C GLN A 268 -18.72 46.08 -21.39
N GLY A 269 -18.10 45.00 -21.86
CA GLY A 269 -18.38 43.66 -21.35
C GLY A 269 -17.54 43.31 -20.12
N ASP A 270 -18.18 42.79 -19.08
CA ASP A 270 -17.54 42.41 -17.82
C ASP A 270 -16.60 41.20 -17.99
N VAL A 271 -15.33 41.49 -18.24
CA VAL A 271 -14.23 40.55 -18.02
C VAL A 271 -13.80 40.69 -16.57
N TYR A 272 -13.95 39.63 -15.77
CA TYR A 272 -13.55 39.62 -14.37
C TYR A 272 -12.05 39.97 -14.23
N PRO A 273 -11.68 40.94 -13.37
CA PRO A 273 -10.28 41.22 -13.08
C PRO A 273 -9.67 40.05 -12.31
N VAL A 274 -8.65 39.43 -12.87
CA VAL A 274 -7.81 38.47 -12.14
C VAL A 274 -6.83 39.28 -11.30
N GLU A 275 -7.03 39.30 -9.98
CA GLU A 275 -6.11 39.99 -9.07
C GLU A 275 -4.71 39.33 -9.10
N PRO A 276 -3.61 40.12 -9.11
CA PRO A 276 -2.27 39.56 -9.12
C PRO A 276 -1.95 38.80 -7.82
N TYR A 277 -1.53 37.55 -7.95
CA TYR A 277 -0.90 36.80 -6.85
C TYR A 277 0.46 37.41 -6.52
N GLU A 278 0.57 38.14 -5.39
CA GLU A 278 1.70 38.05 -4.43
C GLU A 278 1.58 39.10 -3.30
N SER A 279 1.36 38.64 -2.05
CA SER A 279 1.95 39.18 -0.81
C SER A 279 1.23 38.65 0.45
N PHE A 280 1.56 37.43 0.91
CA PHE A 280 1.35 37.05 2.31
C PHE A 280 2.53 36.23 2.84
N SER A 281 3.11 36.69 3.95
CA SER A 281 4.40 36.19 4.45
C SER A 281 4.29 34.83 5.16
N MET A 282 5.25 33.96 4.86
CA MET A 282 5.67 32.74 5.57
C MET A 282 4.89 32.34 6.85
N ASN A 283 3.97 31.39 6.71
CA ASN A 283 3.86 30.18 7.56
C ASN A 283 2.66 29.30 7.12
N GLN A 284 2.65 28.84 5.86
CA GLN A 284 1.66 27.86 5.40
C GLN A 284 2.17 26.43 5.62
N ILE A 285 1.71 25.83 6.70
CA ILE A 285 1.89 24.40 6.99
C ILE A 285 0.90 23.62 6.10
N LEU A 286 1.45 22.78 5.20
CA LEU A 286 0.78 21.66 4.52
C LEU A 286 -0.60 21.97 3.93
N ASP A 287 -0.65 22.71 2.81
CA ASP A 287 -1.88 22.72 2.03
C ASP A 287 -2.09 21.40 1.26
N ALA A 288 -3.36 21.01 1.09
CA ALA A 288 -3.75 19.79 0.37
C ALA A 288 -3.44 19.87 -1.15
N HIS A 289 -3.16 21.06 -1.68
CA HIS A 289 -2.32 21.21 -2.88
C HIS A 289 -0.87 20.88 -2.49
N TRP A 290 -0.49 19.61 -2.55
CA TRP A 290 0.75 19.06 -1.98
C TRP A 290 2.05 19.46 -2.70
N GLY A 291 2.03 20.60 -3.39
CA GLY A 291 2.98 20.98 -4.42
C GLY A 291 2.80 20.11 -5.66
N ALA A 292 2.15 20.68 -6.68
CA ALA A 292 2.79 20.63 -7.99
C ALA A 292 4.05 21.51 -7.90
N MET A 293 5.08 21.02 -7.18
CA MET A 293 6.43 21.55 -7.24
C MET A 293 6.87 21.30 -8.68
N THR A 294 6.64 22.27 -9.56
CA THR A 294 7.19 22.27 -10.90
C THR A 294 8.69 22.08 -10.80
N ASP A 295 9.31 21.42 -11.78
CA ASP A 295 10.77 21.20 -11.86
C ASP A 295 11.50 22.53 -12.22
N SER A 296 11.16 23.60 -11.51
CA SER A 296 11.45 25.02 -11.78
C SER A 296 11.61 25.84 -10.50
N ASP A 297 11.57 25.18 -9.33
CA ASP A 297 11.90 25.78 -8.04
C ASP A 297 13.42 26.10 -8.04
N PRO A 298 13.86 27.37 -7.95
CA PRO A 298 15.27 27.75 -8.11
C PRO A 298 16.17 27.27 -6.97
N THR A 299 15.58 26.66 -5.94
CA THR A 299 16.21 25.99 -4.80
C THR A 299 16.64 24.54 -5.11
N GLY A 300 16.15 23.96 -6.23
CA GLY A 300 16.30 22.54 -6.54
C GLY A 300 15.52 21.61 -5.60
N PHE A 301 14.50 22.11 -4.92
CA PHE A 301 13.73 21.35 -3.92
C PHE A 301 12.47 20.73 -4.57
N CYS A 302 12.38 19.40 -4.61
CA CYS A 302 11.27 18.67 -5.24
C CYS A 302 10.85 17.42 -4.43
N SER A 303 9.77 16.76 -4.85
CA SER A 303 9.26 15.54 -4.22
C SER A 303 9.93 14.28 -4.79
N HIS A 304 11.04 13.87 -4.19
CA HIS A 304 11.77 12.69 -4.62
C HIS A 304 10.99 11.40 -4.33
N THR A 305 10.99 10.45 -5.28
CA THR A 305 10.35 9.14 -5.15
C THR A 305 11.41 8.04 -5.04
N LEU A 306 11.57 7.48 -3.83
CA LEU A 306 12.58 6.45 -3.55
C LEU A 306 11.93 5.06 -3.50
N SER A 307 12.58 4.08 -4.15
CA SER A 307 12.27 2.66 -4.10
C SER A 307 13.36 1.93 -3.30
N ILE A 308 12.99 1.34 -2.17
CA ILE A 308 13.92 0.68 -1.23
C ILE A 308 13.57 -0.80 -1.16
N LEU A 309 14.48 -1.68 -1.58
CA LEU A 309 14.34 -3.13 -1.45
C LEU A 309 14.94 -3.58 -0.12
N VAL A 310 14.15 -4.27 0.71
CA VAL A 310 14.55 -4.70 2.06
C VAL A 310 14.27 -6.18 2.32
N ASN A 311 14.97 -6.73 3.31
CA ASN A 311 14.65 -7.99 3.96
C ASN A 311 13.32 -7.88 4.72
N ASP A 312 12.42 -8.85 4.57
CA ASP A 312 11.15 -8.90 5.31
C ASP A 312 11.38 -9.49 6.70
N SER A 313 11.89 -8.66 7.63
CA SER A 313 12.14 -9.05 9.02
C SER A 313 11.49 -8.08 10.03
N PRO A 314 11.07 -8.57 11.23
CA PRO A 314 10.28 -7.77 12.15
C PRO A 314 11.01 -6.51 12.64
N GLY A 315 10.44 -5.35 12.32
CA GLY A 315 10.96 -4.05 12.76
C GLY A 315 11.82 -3.31 11.73
N VAL A 316 12.16 -3.92 10.58
CA VAL A 316 12.90 -3.24 9.49
C VAL A 316 12.23 -1.94 9.08
N LEU A 317 10.91 -1.93 8.96
CA LEU A 317 10.15 -0.72 8.65
C LEU A 317 10.41 0.43 9.64
N ASN A 318 10.50 0.14 10.95
CA ASN A 318 10.82 1.13 11.99
C ASN A 318 12.29 1.58 11.92
N VAL A 319 13.22 0.68 11.56
CA VAL A 319 14.62 1.05 11.34
C VAL A 319 14.75 2.00 10.16
N VAL A 320 14.09 1.68 9.03
CA VAL A 320 14.04 2.47 7.80
C VAL A 320 13.37 3.82 8.05
N THR A 321 12.11 3.88 8.53
CA THR A 321 11.42 5.14 8.82
C THR A 321 12.15 5.99 9.87
N GLY A 322 12.86 5.34 10.78
CA GLY A 322 13.73 5.98 11.76
C GLY A 322 14.95 6.69 11.16
N VAL A 323 15.36 6.40 9.93
CA VAL A 323 16.42 7.16 9.22
C VAL A 323 15.91 8.53 8.76
N PHE A 324 14.66 8.60 8.29
CA PHE A 324 14.00 9.84 7.88
C PHE A 324 13.69 10.71 9.10
N ALA A 325 12.96 10.14 10.08
CA ALA A 325 12.49 10.86 11.26
C ALA A 325 13.62 11.46 12.11
N ARG A 326 14.75 10.74 12.29
CA ARG A 326 15.92 11.28 13.05
C ARG A 326 16.65 12.43 12.35
N ARG A 327 16.32 12.75 11.10
CA ARG A 327 16.92 13.86 10.33
C ARG A 327 15.91 14.91 9.87
N GLY A 328 14.66 14.83 10.34
CA GLY A 328 13.61 15.79 9.97
C GLY A 328 13.06 15.65 8.55
N TYR A 329 13.40 14.58 7.82
CA TYR A 329 12.79 14.32 6.50
C TYR A 329 11.31 13.99 6.68
N ASN A 330 10.44 14.81 6.08
CA ASN A 330 9.01 14.53 6.04
C ASN A 330 8.71 13.43 4.99
N ILE A 331 7.80 12.52 5.30
CA ILE A 331 7.37 11.45 4.39
C ILE A 331 5.99 11.81 3.87
N GLN A 332 5.93 12.27 2.61
CA GLN A 332 4.69 12.68 1.94
C GLN A 332 3.82 11.48 1.51
N SER A 333 4.41 10.30 1.34
CA SER A 333 3.70 9.07 1.00
C SER A 333 4.56 7.87 1.38
N LEU A 334 3.93 6.79 1.89
CA LEU A 334 4.59 5.53 2.18
C LEU A 334 3.75 4.33 1.76
N ALA A 335 4.31 3.49 0.89
CA ALA A 335 3.76 2.18 0.53
C ALA A 335 4.75 1.08 0.94
N VAL A 336 4.25 0.04 1.61
CA VAL A 336 5.04 -1.12 2.04
C VAL A 336 4.30 -2.40 1.66
N GLY A 337 4.95 -3.27 0.90
CA GLY A 337 4.40 -4.58 0.54
C GLY A 337 5.48 -5.57 0.09
N PRO A 338 5.13 -6.87 -0.03
CA PRO A 338 6.05 -7.89 -0.52
C PRO A 338 6.57 -7.58 -1.93
N ALA A 339 7.86 -7.83 -2.15
CA ALA A 339 8.52 -7.66 -3.44
C ALA A 339 8.48 -8.95 -4.28
N GLU A 340 9.25 -8.98 -5.37
CA GLU A 340 9.31 -10.10 -6.31
C GLU A 340 9.91 -11.41 -5.74
N LYS A 341 10.67 -11.36 -4.64
CA LYS A 341 11.29 -12.53 -3.98
C LYS A 341 10.66 -12.77 -2.60
N THR A 342 10.42 -14.04 -2.27
CA THR A 342 9.97 -14.44 -0.92
C THR A 342 10.98 -14.02 0.14
N GLY A 343 10.54 -13.39 1.21
CA GLY A 343 11.42 -12.85 2.26
C GLY A 343 12.01 -11.47 1.92
N THR A 344 11.57 -10.81 0.85
CA THR A 344 11.89 -9.40 0.59
C THR A 344 10.63 -8.57 0.42
N SER A 345 10.72 -7.31 0.85
CA SER A 345 9.66 -6.30 0.77
C SER A 345 10.18 -5.05 0.07
N ARG A 346 9.32 -4.34 -0.64
CA ARG A 346 9.65 -3.06 -1.29
C ARG A 346 8.94 -1.94 -0.54
N ILE A 347 9.71 -0.95 -0.09
CA ILE A 347 9.22 0.28 0.51
C ILE A 347 9.33 1.36 -0.56
N THR A 348 8.21 1.84 -1.08
CA THR A 348 8.18 3.05 -1.92
C THR A 348 7.81 4.24 -1.05
N THR A 349 8.61 5.30 -1.08
CA THR A 349 8.42 6.50 -0.26
C THR A 349 8.60 7.78 -1.07
N VAL A 350 7.84 8.82 -0.75
CA VAL A 350 7.98 10.16 -1.35
C VAL A 350 8.43 11.13 -0.28
N VAL A 351 9.52 11.85 -0.54
CA VAL A 351 10.20 12.75 0.42
C VAL A 351 10.57 14.05 -0.29
N PRO A 352 10.19 15.23 0.27
CA PRO A 352 10.58 16.51 -0.29
C PRO A 352 12.02 16.85 0.14
N GLY A 353 12.84 17.27 -0.81
CA GLY A 353 14.25 17.56 -0.59
C GLY A 353 14.91 18.10 -1.86
N ASN A 354 16.17 18.49 -1.76
CA ASN A 354 17.02 18.69 -2.93
C ASN A 354 17.95 17.49 -3.15
N ASP A 355 18.50 17.36 -4.37
CA ASP A 355 19.38 16.25 -4.77
C ASP A 355 20.48 15.95 -3.74
N GLU A 356 21.13 16.99 -3.22
CA GLU A 356 22.17 16.85 -2.19
C GLU A 356 21.64 16.21 -0.89
N SER A 357 20.49 16.65 -0.40
CA SER A 357 19.89 16.10 0.83
C SER A 357 19.45 14.65 0.62
N ILE A 358 18.87 14.33 -0.53
CA ILE A 358 18.36 13.00 -0.85
C ILE A 358 19.52 12.04 -1.13
N ALA A 359 20.59 12.46 -1.81
CA ALA A 359 21.83 11.68 -1.91
C ALA A 359 22.43 11.37 -0.52
N LYS A 360 22.46 12.36 0.38
CA LYS A 360 22.91 12.19 1.78
C LYS A 360 21.97 11.29 2.58
N LEU A 361 20.69 11.17 2.23
CA LEU A 361 19.71 10.25 2.83
C LEU A 361 19.89 8.82 2.30
N VAL A 362 19.98 8.65 0.99
CA VAL A 362 20.22 7.38 0.28
C VAL A 362 21.50 6.70 0.81
N GLN A 363 22.61 7.44 0.90
CA GLN A 363 23.88 6.97 1.49
C GLN A 363 23.76 6.47 2.94
N GLN A 364 22.70 6.81 3.67
CA GLN A 364 22.49 6.43 5.06
C GLN A 364 21.44 5.31 5.21
N LEU A 365 20.59 5.12 4.20
CA LEU A 365 19.75 3.93 4.05
C LEU A 365 20.62 2.71 3.68
N TYR A 366 21.61 2.89 2.80
CA TYR A 366 22.64 1.87 2.48
C TYR A 366 23.54 1.44 3.66
N LYS A 367 23.40 2.05 4.85
CA LYS A 367 24.09 1.63 6.09
C LYS A 367 23.24 0.72 6.98
N LEU A 368 22.01 0.40 6.56
CA LEU A 368 21.13 -0.53 7.26
C LEU A 368 21.38 -1.95 6.77
N ILE A 369 21.49 -2.90 7.70
CA ILE A 369 21.82 -4.31 7.41
C ILE A 369 20.75 -4.98 6.53
N ASP A 370 19.47 -4.65 6.77
CA ASP A 370 18.32 -5.23 6.06
C ASP A 370 17.98 -4.51 4.73
N VAL A 371 18.78 -3.54 4.26
CA VAL A 371 18.55 -2.84 2.97
C VAL A 371 19.45 -3.44 1.89
N TYR A 372 18.85 -3.95 0.82
CA TYR A 372 19.58 -4.48 -0.34
C TYR A 372 19.85 -3.40 -1.39
N GLU A 373 18.88 -2.52 -1.64
CA GLU A 373 18.93 -1.55 -2.74
C GLU A 373 18.12 -0.29 -2.39
N VAL A 374 18.60 0.87 -2.85
CA VAL A 374 17.91 2.16 -2.75
C VAL A 374 18.01 2.87 -4.09
N GLN A 375 16.94 2.86 -4.87
CA GLN A 375 16.85 3.56 -6.14
C GLN A 375 16.09 4.87 -5.97
N ASP A 376 16.69 5.99 -6.36
CA ASP A 376 15.94 7.23 -6.58
C ASP A 376 15.37 7.21 -8.00
N LEU A 377 14.04 7.32 -8.12
CA LEU A 377 13.33 7.27 -9.39
C LEU A 377 13.13 8.66 -10.01
N THR A 378 13.41 9.73 -9.25
CA THR A 378 12.89 11.09 -9.51
C THR A 378 13.28 11.66 -10.88
N HIS A 379 14.49 11.33 -11.35
CA HIS A 379 15.05 11.76 -12.63
C HIS A 379 15.04 10.66 -13.70
N LEU A 380 14.28 9.58 -13.47
CA LEU A 380 14.09 8.46 -14.41
C LEU A 380 12.67 8.48 -14.98
N PRO A 381 12.42 7.91 -16.16
CA PRO A 381 11.05 7.63 -16.60
C PRO A 381 10.46 6.55 -15.70
N PHE A 382 9.43 6.85 -14.90
CA PHE A 382 8.75 5.87 -14.04
C PHE A 382 7.22 5.87 -14.18
N ALA A 383 6.63 4.70 -14.00
CA ALA A 383 5.18 4.54 -13.86
C ALA A 383 4.84 4.54 -12.36
N ALA A 384 4.26 5.63 -11.86
CA ALA A 384 3.72 5.72 -10.51
C ALA A 384 2.19 5.58 -10.46
N ARG A 385 1.69 4.99 -9.38
CA ARG A 385 0.27 4.89 -9.06
C ARG A 385 0.03 4.98 -7.56
N GLU A 386 -1.06 5.65 -7.20
CA GLU A 386 -1.71 5.62 -5.90
C GLU A 386 -3.09 4.97 -6.05
N LEU A 387 -3.64 4.49 -4.93
CA LEU A 387 -4.97 3.89 -4.85
C LEU A 387 -5.79 4.60 -3.76
N MET A 388 -7.02 4.96 -4.09
CA MET A 388 -8.01 5.49 -3.15
C MET A 388 -9.29 4.65 -3.19
N ILE A 389 -9.82 4.34 -2.01
CA ILE A 389 -11.26 4.07 -1.83
C ILE A 389 -11.88 5.33 -1.21
N ILE A 390 -12.93 5.84 -1.83
CA ILE A 390 -13.72 6.95 -1.31
C ILE A 390 -15.18 6.51 -1.16
N LYS A 391 -15.72 6.65 0.04
CA LYS A 391 -17.14 6.42 0.36
C LYS A 391 -17.84 7.78 0.40
N VAL A 392 -18.95 7.92 -0.30
CA VAL A 392 -19.74 9.17 -0.42
C VAL A 392 -21.18 8.88 -0.08
N ALA A 393 -21.88 9.84 0.53
CA ALA A 393 -23.31 9.76 0.74
C ALA A 393 -24.04 9.86 -0.61
N GLY A 394 -25.10 9.07 -0.77
CA GLY A 394 -25.74 8.86 -2.07
C GLY A 394 -27.21 8.50 -1.90
N ASN A 395 -28.05 9.55 -1.78
CA ASN A 395 -29.49 9.43 -1.95
C ASN A 395 -29.85 8.98 -3.38
N THR A 396 -31.11 8.59 -3.62
CA THR A 396 -31.52 7.98 -4.89
C THR A 396 -31.37 8.91 -6.09
N SER A 397 -31.45 10.23 -5.91
CA SER A 397 -31.31 11.23 -6.98
C SER A 397 -29.84 11.52 -7.32
N ALA A 398 -29.01 11.87 -6.34
CA ALA A 398 -27.60 12.20 -6.55
C ALA A 398 -26.75 10.99 -6.99
N ARG A 399 -27.23 9.76 -6.70
CA ARG A 399 -26.55 8.51 -7.05
C ARG A 399 -26.11 8.42 -8.51
N ARG A 400 -26.94 8.91 -9.44
CA ARG A 400 -26.58 8.88 -10.86
C ARG A 400 -25.42 9.83 -11.14
N GLU A 401 -25.54 11.09 -10.73
CA GLU A 401 -24.54 12.12 -10.97
C GLU A 401 -23.16 11.76 -10.36
N ILE A 402 -23.15 11.17 -9.15
CA ILE A 402 -21.93 10.64 -8.51
C ILE A 402 -21.29 9.54 -9.37
N LEU A 403 -22.07 8.66 -10.00
CA LEU A 403 -21.57 7.59 -10.86
C LEU A 403 -21.10 8.12 -12.22
N ASP A 404 -21.88 9.01 -12.84
CA ASP A 404 -21.54 9.64 -14.13
C ASP A 404 -20.22 10.45 -14.00
N ILE A 405 -20.02 11.20 -12.90
CA ILE A 405 -18.73 11.87 -12.59
C ILE A 405 -17.60 10.83 -12.37
N ALA A 406 -17.84 9.81 -11.55
CA ALA A 406 -16.78 8.90 -11.12
C ALA A 406 -16.32 7.94 -12.23
N GLU A 407 -17.24 7.33 -12.96
CA GLU A 407 -16.95 6.25 -13.91
C GLU A 407 -16.61 6.78 -15.32
N ASP A 408 -17.33 7.78 -15.86
CA ASP A 408 -17.04 8.31 -17.19
C ASP A 408 -15.83 9.27 -17.19
N VAL A 409 -15.85 10.30 -16.33
CA VAL A 409 -14.79 11.33 -16.30
C VAL A 409 -13.52 10.78 -15.64
N PHE A 410 -13.64 10.24 -14.42
CA PHE A 410 -12.47 9.80 -13.65
C PHE A 410 -12.07 8.35 -13.86
N ARG A 411 -12.88 7.52 -14.54
CA ARG A 411 -12.61 6.09 -14.74
C ARG A 411 -12.32 5.36 -13.41
N ALA A 412 -13.01 5.79 -12.35
CA ALA A 412 -13.12 5.05 -11.10
C ALA A 412 -13.94 3.78 -11.35
N LYS A 413 -13.96 2.88 -10.36
CA LYS A 413 -14.78 1.67 -10.37
C LYS A 413 -15.63 1.65 -9.12
N THR A 414 -16.94 1.52 -9.23
CA THR A 414 -17.81 1.27 -8.08
C THR A 414 -17.49 -0.10 -7.47
N VAL A 415 -17.36 -0.16 -6.14
CA VAL A 415 -16.93 -1.37 -5.40
C VAL A 415 -17.89 -1.81 -4.29
N ASP A 416 -18.79 -0.93 -3.86
CA ASP A 416 -19.93 -1.23 -2.98
C ASP A 416 -21.02 -0.16 -3.19
N VAL A 417 -22.30 -0.56 -3.12
CA VAL A 417 -23.45 0.34 -3.19
C VAL A 417 -24.49 -0.07 -2.16
N SER A 418 -24.91 0.88 -1.33
CA SER A 418 -25.88 0.70 -0.25
C SER A 418 -27.18 1.49 -0.52
N GLY A 419 -28.09 1.54 0.44
CA GLY A 419 -29.27 2.40 0.41
C GLY A 419 -28.93 3.90 0.42
N HIS A 420 -27.86 4.28 1.13
CA HIS A 420 -27.51 5.69 1.39
C HIS A 420 -26.05 6.07 1.11
N THR A 421 -25.22 5.14 0.67
CA THR A 421 -23.79 5.37 0.40
C THR A 421 -23.35 4.64 -0.86
N ILE A 422 -22.32 5.19 -1.51
CA ILE A 422 -21.63 4.62 -2.68
C ILE A 422 -20.15 4.58 -2.33
N THR A 423 -19.49 3.44 -2.59
CA THR A 423 -18.05 3.29 -2.39
C THR A 423 -17.37 3.13 -3.74
N LEU A 424 -16.51 4.08 -4.08
CA LEU A 424 -15.79 4.20 -5.34
C LEU A 424 -14.31 3.88 -5.13
N GLN A 425 -13.67 3.29 -6.14
CA GLN A 425 -12.25 2.97 -6.16
C GLN A 425 -11.57 3.71 -7.32
N LEU A 426 -10.60 4.57 -7.00
CA LEU A 426 -9.79 5.30 -7.98
C LEU A 426 -8.34 4.82 -7.95
N THR A 427 -7.76 4.59 -9.14
CA THR A 427 -6.31 4.43 -9.33
C THR A 427 -5.80 5.56 -10.23
N GLY A 428 -4.69 6.20 -9.86
CA GLY A 428 -4.20 7.39 -10.56
C GLY A 428 -2.95 8.00 -9.94
N ASP A 429 -2.69 9.26 -10.25
CA ASP A 429 -1.77 10.15 -9.54
C ASP A 429 -2.52 11.00 -8.50
N LEU A 430 -1.77 11.74 -7.68
CA LEU A 430 -2.29 12.61 -6.63
C LEU A 430 -3.28 13.66 -7.17
N ASP A 431 -2.94 14.32 -8.27
CA ASP A 431 -3.74 15.36 -8.93
C ASP A 431 -5.16 14.85 -9.21
N LYS A 432 -5.26 13.67 -9.84
CA LYS A 432 -6.53 13.02 -10.17
C LYS A 432 -7.31 12.58 -8.91
N MET A 433 -6.63 12.23 -7.82
CA MET A 433 -7.29 11.88 -6.56
C MET A 433 -7.92 13.10 -5.91
N VAL A 434 -7.18 14.21 -5.84
CA VAL A 434 -7.64 15.48 -5.26
C VAL A 434 -8.77 16.09 -6.10
N ALA A 435 -8.68 16.01 -7.43
CA ALA A 435 -9.74 16.47 -8.33
C ALA A 435 -11.04 15.67 -8.17
N LEU A 436 -10.98 14.33 -8.08
CA LEU A 436 -12.17 13.52 -7.80
C LEU A 436 -12.73 13.81 -6.39
N GLN A 437 -11.86 13.99 -5.40
CA GLN A 437 -12.30 14.33 -4.03
C GLN A 437 -13.12 15.64 -4.03
N ARG A 438 -12.60 16.72 -4.62
CA ARG A 438 -13.27 18.04 -4.67
C ARG A 438 -14.62 18.00 -5.37
N LEU A 439 -14.76 17.21 -6.43
CA LEU A 439 -16.04 17.02 -7.12
C LEU A 439 -17.03 16.15 -6.33
N LEU A 440 -16.56 15.38 -5.35
CA LEU A 440 -17.40 14.55 -4.47
C LEU A 440 -17.67 15.19 -3.10
N GLU A 441 -16.94 16.23 -2.71
CA GLU A 441 -17.14 17.00 -1.47
C GLU A 441 -18.59 17.52 -1.30
N PRO A 442 -19.26 18.11 -2.32
CA PRO A 442 -20.64 18.60 -2.20
C PRO A 442 -21.69 17.54 -1.87
N TYR A 443 -21.43 16.26 -2.21
CA TYR A 443 -22.35 15.15 -1.93
C TYR A 443 -22.18 14.58 -0.51
N GLY A 444 -21.20 15.06 0.26
CA GLY A 444 -20.87 14.55 1.59
C GLY A 444 -20.00 13.29 1.52
N ILE A 445 -18.69 13.48 1.46
CA ILE A 445 -17.73 12.38 1.59
C ILE A 445 -17.85 11.78 3.00
N CYS A 446 -18.06 10.47 3.05
CA CYS A 446 -18.20 9.74 4.30
C CYS A 446 -16.85 9.37 4.93
N GLU A 447 -15.95 8.84 4.10
CA GLU A 447 -14.75 8.14 4.54
C GLU A 447 -13.79 8.01 3.34
N ILE A 448 -12.49 8.23 3.55
CA ILE A 448 -11.47 8.06 2.52
C ILE A 448 -10.33 7.21 3.08
N ALA A 449 -9.95 6.15 2.36
CA ALA A 449 -8.68 5.47 2.57
C ALA A 449 -7.82 5.56 1.32
N ARG A 450 -6.56 5.97 1.49
CA ARG A 450 -5.57 6.07 0.42
C ARG A 450 -4.35 5.22 0.76
N THR A 451 -3.73 4.65 -0.27
CA THR A 451 -2.38 4.08 -0.15
C THR A 451 -1.34 5.18 -0.33
N GLY A 452 -0.11 4.93 0.13
CA GLY A 452 1.04 5.59 -0.48
C GLY A 452 1.21 5.19 -1.95
N ARG A 453 2.09 5.92 -2.63
CA ARG A 453 2.51 5.70 -4.01
C ARG A 453 3.34 4.44 -4.15
N VAL A 454 3.03 3.61 -5.14
CA VAL A 454 3.96 2.63 -5.71
C VAL A 454 4.50 3.16 -7.03
N ALA A 455 5.74 2.82 -7.36
CA ALA A 455 6.40 3.23 -8.59
C ALA A 455 7.37 2.15 -9.08
N LEU A 456 7.52 2.04 -10.40
CA LEU A 456 8.54 1.22 -11.07
C LEU A 456 9.14 2.02 -12.23
N CYS A 457 10.45 1.89 -12.48
CA CYS A 457 11.08 2.42 -13.70
C CYS A 457 10.40 1.87 -14.95
N ARG A 458 10.21 2.73 -15.96
CA ARG A 458 9.81 2.33 -17.31
C ARG A 458 11.02 1.89 -18.11
N GLU A 459 10.84 0.79 -18.83
CA GLU A 459 11.85 0.19 -19.71
C GLU A 459 11.67 0.69 -21.16
N SER A 460 10.60 1.43 -21.44
CA SER A 460 10.34 2.12 -22.71
C SER A 460 11.07 3.47 -22.86
N GLY A 461 11.65 4.00 -21.78
CA GLY A 461 12.20 5.35 -21.73
C GLY A 461 11.17 6.49 -21.70
N VAL A 462 9.87 6.21 -21.86
CA VAL A 462 8.83 7.24 -22.02
C VAL A 462 8.45 7.87 -20.68
N ASP A 463 8.98 9.05 -20.37
CA ASP A 463 8.48 9.85 -19.25
C ASP A 463 7.22 10.65 -19.65
N SER A 464 6.17 10.46 -18.87
CA SER A 464 4.90 11.17 -19.02
C SER A 464 4.88 12.57 -18.39
N LYS A 465 5.91 13.02 -17.64
CA LYS A 465 6.05 14.43 -17.25
C LYS A 465 6.20 15.32 -18.50
N TYR A 466 7.22 15.04 -19.32
CA TYR A 466 7.54 15.82 -20.52
C TYR A 466 6.35 15.90 -21.49
N LEU A 467 5.57 14.81 -21.61
CA LEU A 467 4.37 14.76 -22.45
C LEU A 467 3.20 15.63 -21.97
N ARG A 468 3.20 16.15 -20.73
CA ARG A 468 2.16 17.11 -20.26
C ARG A 468 2.36 18.53 -20.82
N GLY A 469 3.57 18.87 -21.27
CA GLY A 469 3.93 20.26 -21.64
C GLY A 469 3.84 20.59 -23.13
N TYR A 470 3.73 19.60 -24.01
CA TYR A 470 3.68 19.84 -25.46
C TYR A 470 2.25 19.87 -25.98
N SER A 471 1.93 20.89 -26.78
CA SER A 471 0.83 20.82 -27.73
C SER A 471 1.10 19.66 -28.70
N LEU A 472 0.07 18.85 -28.99
CA LEU A 472 0.15 17.86 -30.05
C LEU A 472 0.47 18.55 -31.39
N PRO A 473 1.30 17.97 -32.26
CA PRO A 473 1.41 18.44 -33.64
C PRO A 473 0.03 18.32 -34.31
N GLY A 474 -0.44 19.42 -34.90
CA GLY A 474 -1.75 19.54 -35.56
C GLY A 474 -1.73 19.16 -37.04
#